data_AF-A0A5M8PDQ1-F1
#
_entry.id   AF-A0A5M8PDQ1-F1
#
_cell.length_a   1.000
_cell.length_b   1.000
_cell.length_c   1.000
_cell.angle_alpha   90.00
_cell.angle_beta   90.00
_cell.angle_gamma   90.00
#
_symmetry.space_group_name_H-M   'P 1'
#
loop_
_entity.id
_entity.type
_entity.pdbx_description
1 polymer ?
#
loop_
_entity_poly.entity_id
_entity_poly.type
_entity_poly.pdbx_seq_one_letter_code
_entity_poly.pdbx_strand_id
1 'polypeptide(L)'
;MDKPDLIVTCVVGDGEAESGPTATAWHGYKYIDPKESGGVIPIMHVCGFKISERTIYSCMDDKEMVSLFTGYGYQSRFVEDLKKIDADLGASMEWAYQEI
;
A
#
# COMPACT_ATOMS: atom_id res chain seq x y z
N MET A 1 3.32 -3.47 16.57
CA MET A 1 4.47 -3.32 17.49
C MET A 1 4.43 -4.47 18.48
N ASP A 2 5.59 -4.87 18.99
CA ASP A 2 5.78 -5.92 20.03
C ASP A 2 5.20 -7.30 19.66
N LYS A 3 5.14 -7.58 18.35
CA LYS A 3 4.59 -8.79 17.77
C LYS A 3 5.43 -9.18 16.55
N PRO A 4 6.62 -9.76 16.73
CA PRO A 4 7.59 -9.98 15.66
C PRO A 4 7.05 -10.89 14.54
N ASP A 5 6.22 -11.87 14.89
CA ASP A 5 5.71 -12.85 13.92
C ASP A 5 4.39 -12.43 13.23
N LEU A 6 3.86 -11.25 13.55
CA LEU A 6 2.58 -10.79 13.01
C LEU A 6 2.77 -10.00 11.71
N ILE A 7 2.21 -10.49 10.62
CA ILE A 7 2.06 -9.74 9.39
C ILE A 7 0.63 -9.24 9.25
N VAL A 8 0.47 -7.96 8.94
CA VAL A 8 -0.83 -7.33 8.70
C VAL A 8 -0.92 -6.88 7.26
N THR A 9 -1.92 -7.39 6.54
CA THR A 9 -2.32 -6.81 5.25
C THR A 9 -3.29 -5.66 5.52
N CYS A 10 -2.90 -4.44 5.16
CA CYS A 10 -3.68 -3.23 5.40
C CYS A 10 -4.24 -2.70 4.08
N VAL A 11 -5.55 -2.80 3.87
CA VAL A 11 -6.19 -2.23 2.67
C VAL A 11 -6.57 -0.78 2.96
N VAL A 12 -6.02 0.15 2.18
CA VAL A 12 -6.26 1.58 2.31
C VAL A 12 -7.03 2.05 1.08
N GLY A 13 -8.18 2.68 1.29
CA GLY A 13 -8.96 3.26 0.19
C GLY A 13 -8.28 4.50 -0.39
N ASP A 14 -8.35 4.70 -1.70
CA ASP A 14 -7.81 5.89 -2.35
C ASP A 14 -8.45 7.21 -1.89
N GLY A 15 -9.74 7.20 -1.53
CA GLY A 15 -10.40 8.33 -0.89
C GLY A 15 -9.98 8.53 0.58
N GLU A 16 -9.74 7.45 1.32
CA GLU A 16 -9.25 7.49 2.70
C GLU A 16 -7.82 8.08 2.77
N ALA A 17 -7.00 7.75 1.77
CA ALA A 17 -5.62 8.21 1.64
C ALA A 17 -5.49 9.73 1.44
N GLU A 18 -6.58 10.43 1.11
CA GLU A 18 -6.63 11.91 1.05
C GLU A 18 -6.77 12.54 2.45
N SER A 19 -7.12 11.75 3.47
CA SER A 19 -7.23 12.26 4.83
C SER A 19 -5.84 12.54 5.43
N GLY A 20 -5.75 13.59 6.25
CA GLY A 20 -4.50 13.93 6.94
C GLY A 20 -3.89 12.78 7.77
N PRO A 21 -4.69 12.02 8.55
CA PRO A 21 -4.20 10.87 9.28
C PRO A 21 -3.57 9.80 8.38
N THR A 22 -4.24 9.41 7.29
CA THR A 22 -3.72 8.36 6.39
C THR A 22 -2.51 8.84 5.60
N ALA A 23 -2.51 10.11 5.16
CA ALA A 23 -1.37 10.71 4.48
C ALA A 23 -0.09 10.68 5.34
N THR A 24 -0.21 10.87 6.66
CA THR A 24 0.95 10.78 7.57
C THR A 24 1.27 9.34 7.99
N ALA A 25 0.27 8.44 8.02
CA ALA A 25 0.43 7.05 8.46
C ALA A 25 1.44 6.26 7.60
N TRP A 26 1.64 6.64 6.34
CA TRP A 26 2.67 6.06 5.47
C TRP A 26 4.09 6.17 6.03
N HIS A 27 4.37 7.14 6.92
CA HIS A 27 5.66 7.25 7.58
C HIS A 27 5.81 6.30 8.79
N GLY A 28 4.75 5.60 9.20
CA GLY A 28 4.70 4.80 10.42
C GLY A 28 5.81 3.74 10.53
N TYR A 29 6.19 3.11 9.42
CA TYR A 29 7.26 2.09 9.40
C TYR A 29 8.62 2.62 9.89
N LYS A 30 8.88 3.94 9.80
CA LYS A 30 10.12 4.56 10.30
C LYS A 30 10.28 4.46 11.82
N TYR A 31 9.20 4.14 12.52
CA TYR A 31 9.15 4.00 13.98
C TYR A 31 9.00 2.54 14.42
N ILE A 32 9.11 1.59 13.48
CA ILE A 32 8.99 0.16 13.75
C ILE A 32 10.40 -0.46 13.70
N ASP A 33 10.79 -1.20 14.74
CA ASP A 33 11.99 -2.05 14.72
C ASP A 33 11.62 -3.45 14.19
N PRO A 34 12.16 -3.90 13.04
CA PRO A 34 11.90 -5.23 12.49
C PRO A 34 12.30 -6.38 13.42
N LYS A 35 13.19 -6.16 14.40
CA LYS A 35 13.58 -7.20 15.37
C LYS A 35 12.53 -7.48 16.42
N GLU A 36 11.71 -6.47 16.75
CA GLU A 36 10.74 -6.52 17.86
C GLU A 36 9.29 -6.51 17.36
N SER A 37 9.08 -6.07 16.12
CA SER A 37 7.77 -5.89 15.51
C SER A 37 7.70 -6.57 14.16
N GLY A 38 6.54 -7.15 13.86
CA GLY A 38 6.27 -7.73 12.56
C GLY A 38 5.98 -6.68 11.48
N GLY A 39 5.64 -7.17 10.29
CA GLY A 39 5.49 -6.36 9.08
C GLY A 39 4.05 -5.91 8.79
N VAL A 40 3.94 -4.84 8.00
CA VAL A 40 2.68 -4.41 7.39
C VAL A 40 2.86 -4.42 5.89
N ILE A 41 1.96 -5.10 5.18
CA ILE A 41 1.86 -5.06 3.71
C ILE A 41 0.68 -4.14 3.37
N PRO A 42 0.92 -2.86 3.05
CA PRO A 42 -0.16 -1.98 2.65
C PRO A 42 -0.58 -2.23 1.20
N ILE A 43 -1.90 -2.27 0.99
CA ILE A 43 -2.53 -2.33 -0.33
C ILE A 43 -3.28 -1.01 -0.54
N MET A 44 -2.78 -0.21 -1.46
CA MET A 44 -3.48 1.00 -1.89
C MET A 44 -4.56 0.62 -2.90
N HIS A 45 -5.83 0.63 -2.48
CA HIS A 45 -6.96 0.26 -3.32
C HIS A 45 -7.45 1.47 -4.13
N VAL A 46 -6.94 1.57 -5.36
CA VAL A 46 -7.30 2.63 -6.31
C VAL A 46 -8.53 2.22 -7.12
N CYS A 47 -9.71 2.41 -6.54
CA CYS A 47 -10.97 2.10 -7.22
C CYS A 47 -11.46 3.23 -8.14
N GLY A 48 -10.87 4.43 -8.04
CA GLY A 48 -11.12 5.54 -8.95
C GLY A 48 -12.05 6.62 -8.40
N PHE A 49 -12.81 6.32 -7.33
CA PHE A 49 -13.88 7.19 -6.86
C PHE A 49 -14.06 7.12 -5.35
N LYS A 50 -14.29 8.28 -4.75
CA LYS A 50 -14.99 8.44 -3.47
C LYS A 50 -16.48 8.70 -3.73
N ILE A 51 -17.26 8.97 -2.67
CA ILE A 51 -18.74 9.03 -2.72
C ILE A 51 -19.30 9.79 -3.94
N SER A 52 -18.72 10.93 -4.31
CA SER A 52 -19.22 11.77 -5.41
C SER A 52 -18.14 12.30 -6.36
N GLU A 53 -16.87 11.90 -6.20
CA GLU A 53 -15.75 12.51 -6.93
C GLU A 53 -14.64 11.51 -7.20
N ARG A 54 -13.79 11.80 -8.19
CA ARG A 54 -12.51 11.08 -8.35
C ARG A 54 -11.58 11.32 -7.17
N THR A 55 -10.62 10.43 -6.99
CA THR A 55 -9.59 10.56 -5.95
C THR A 55 -8.30 11.12 -6.50
N ILE A 56 -7.53 11.83 -5.67
CA ILE A 56 -6.21 12.37 -6.04
C ILE A 56 -5.33 11.24 -6.60
N TYR A 57 -5.29 10.11 -5.89
CA TYR A 57 -4.49 8.95 -6.29
C TYR A 57 -4.97 8.30 -7.59
N SER A 58 -6.28 8.28 -7.87
CA SER A 58 -6.79 7.80 -9.16
C SER A 58 -6.47 8.70 -10.35
N CYS A 59 -6.10 9.96 -10.08
CA CYS A 59 -5.71 10.91 -11.13
C CYS A 59 -4.20 10.89 -11.40
N MET A 60 -3.41 10.23 -10.55
CA MET A 60 -1.97 10.08 -10.73
C MET A 60 -1.66 9.03 -11.79
N ASP A 61 -0.59 9.25 -12.56
CA ASP A 61 -0.02 8.17 -13.38
C ASP A 61 0.88 7.25 -12.54
N ASP A 62 1.29 6.11 -13.13
CA ASP A 62 2.14 5.13 -12.44
C ASP A 62 3.47 5.73 -11.96
N LYS A 63 4.02 6.73 -12.67
CA LYS A 63 5.30 7.36 -12.29
C LYS A 63 5.11 8.25 -11.08
N GLU A 64 4.03 9.01 -11.02
CA GLU A 64 3.67 9.82 -9.85
C GLU A 64 3.45 8.91 -8.63
N MET A 65 2.69 7.83 -8.81
CA MET A 65 2.42 6.84 -7.75
C MET A 65 3.71 6.20 -7.23
N VAL A 66 4.57 5.69 -8.12
CA VAL A 66 5.87 5.11 -7.74
C VAL A 66 6.75 6.14 -7.06
N SER A 67 6.81 7.38 -7.58
CA SER A 67 7.64 8.43 -7.00
C SER A 67 7.18 8.80 -5.59
N LEU A 68 5.88 8.89 -5.36
CA LEU A 68 5.30 9.17 -4.05
C LEU A 68 5.64 8.09 -3.04
N PHE A 69 5.32 6.83 -3.33
CA PHE A 69 5.52 5.72 -2.39
C PHE A 69 6.99 5.37 -2.21
N THR A 70 7.81 5.47 -3.25
CA THR A 70 9.28 5.36 -3.12
C THR A 70 9.84 6.51 -2.29
N GLY A 71 9.28 7.72 -2.42
CA GLY A 71 9.62 8.87 -1.56
C GLY A 71 9.26 8.65 -0.09
N TYR A 72 8.16 7.95 0.19
CA TYR A 72 7.86 7.46 1.55
C TYR A 72 8.81 6.34 1.99
N GLY A 73 9.39 5.59 1.05
CA GLY A 73 10.36 4.52 1.24
C GLY A 73 9.76 3.11 1.16
N TYR A 74 8.67 2.97 0.41
CA TYR A 74 8.11 1.67 0.03
C TYR A 74 8.61 1.25 -1.35
N GLN A 75 8.70 -0.05 -1.57
CA GLN A 75 8.79 -0.61 -2.90
C GLN A 75 7.37 -0.86 -3.42
N SER A 76 7.06 -0.33 -4.60
CA SER A 76 5.71 -0.40 -5.18
C SER A 76 5.60 -1.50 -6.22
N ARG A 77 4.44 -2.17 -6.24
CA ARG A 77 4.06 -3.13 -7.27
C ARG A 77 2.59 -2.89 -7.65
N PHE A 78 2.32 -2.86 -8.95
CA PHE A 78 0.97 -2.68 -9.47
C PHE A 78 0.31 -4.03 -9.69
N VAL A 79 -1.00 -4.07 -9.42
CA VAL A 79 -1.88 -5.22 -9.67
C VAL A 79 -3.02 -4.70 -10.53
N GLU A 80 -3.00 -5.04 -11.81
CA GLU A 80 -3.84 -4.38 -12.82
C GLU A 80 -4.38 -5.32 -13.91
N ASP A 81 -3.92 -6.58 -14.01
CA ASP A 81 -4.46 -7.53 -14.99
C ASP A 81 -5.83 -8.04 -14.54
N LEU A 82 -6.89 -7.31 -14.92
CA LEU A 82 -8.28 -7.65 -14.60
C LEU A 82 -8.72 -9.05 -15.09
N LYS A 83 -8.07 -9.60 -16.13
CA LYS A 83 -8.42 -10.95 -16.63
C LYS A 83 -7.85 -12.04 -15.74
N LYS A 84 -6.84 -11.73 -14.93
CA LYS A 84 -6.11 -12.66 -14.07
C LYS A 84 -5.85 -12.06 -12.69
N ILE A 85 -6.78 -11.25 -12.20
CA ILE A 85 -6.58 -10.44 -11.01
C ILE A 85 -6.18 -11.27 -9.79
N ASP A 86 -6.79 -12.44 -9.62
CA ASP A 86 -6.47 -13.35 -8.51
C ASP A 86 -5.02 -13.88 -8.59
N ALA A 87 -4.55 -14.19 -9.80
CA ALA A 87 -3.19 -14.69 -10.01
C ALA A 87 -2.15 -13.57 -9.88
N ASP A 88 -2.45 -12.38 -10.38
CA ASP A 88 -1.58 -11.20 -10.28
C ASP A 88 -1.45 -10.73 -8.83
N LEU A 89 -2.57 -10.64 -8.11
CA LEU A 89 -2.58 -10.32 -6.68
C LEU A 89 -1.85 -11.40 -5.88
N GLY A 90 -2.12 -12.69 -6.15
CA GLY A 90 -1.46 -13.79 -5.45
C GLY A 90 0.07 -13.77 -5.63
N ALA A 91 0.55 -13.57 -6.85
CA ALA A 91 1.98 -13.45 -7.13
C ALA A 91 2.60 -12.19 -6.49
N SER A 92 1.85 -11.10 -6.44
CA SER A 92 2.29 -9.85 -5.82
C SER A 92 2.38 -9.96 -4.30
N MET A 93 1.43 -10.66 -3.68
CA MET A 93 1.44 -10.93 -2.23
C MET A 93 2.58 -11.89 -1.83
N GLU A 94 2.81 -12.94 -2.62
CA GLU A 94 3.95 -13.84 -2.39
C GLU A 94 5.26 -13.09 -2.51
N TRP A 95 5.42 -12.27 -3.57
CA TRP A 95 6.60 -11.42 -3.72
C TRP A 95 6.79 -10.48 -2.51
N ALA A 96 5.74 -9.77 -2.08
CA ALA A 96 5.82 -8.87 -0.94
C ALA A 96 6.19 -9.58 0.37
N TYR A 97 5.71 -10.82 0.56
CA TYR A 97 6.05 -11.63 1.73
C TYR A 97 7.52 -12.04 1.75
N GLN A 98 8.13 -12.32 0.59
CA GLN A 98 9.55 -12.72 0.49
C GLN A 98 10.53 -11.56 0.70
N GLU A 99 10.09 -10.31 0.55
CA GLU A 99 10.93 -9.11 0.73
C GLU A 99 10.94 -8.60 2.19
N ILE A 100 10.10 -9.16 3.08
CA ILE A 100 10.01 -8.79 4.51
C ILE A 100 10.89 -9.71 5.35
#